data_AF-A0AAE3VCR3-F1
#
_entry.id   AF-A0AAE3VCR3-F1
#
_cell.length_a   1.000
_cell.length_b   1.000
_cell.length_c   1.000
_cell.angle_alpha   90.00
_cell.angle_beta   90.00
_cell.angle_gamma   90.00
#
_symmetry.space_group_name_H-M   'P 1'
#
loop_
_entity.id
_entity.type
_entity.pdbx_description
1 polymer ?
#
loop_
_entity_poly.entity_id
_entity_poly.type
_entity_poly.pdbx_seq_one_letter_code
_entity_poly.pdbx_strand_id
1 'polypeptide(L)'
;MELYLTNRQRAAFPDSMALSPEDMPVNVAIKALDLAASSKSGMVVLKGNEPAIYPDLDALLAACAKRSMNIFLETSGLMPDGAKTLLVKSSVNVLWRVYRPEFYSPADMVEMRANLQELLAAQLSVQFIGVADDVAANYDFLLALMAECGIKKLVMRVDCRTPLERLRPLAAWCAAKATALLKDGAVLKIDCGMPSCVFSDEDYGRLAKVGMTYGQCLPYMGVLPDGRVCHCRHMTQLPGPQVGTFKDENALRQYYFTVFRELQWYLQPFTGCQQCLSLATSQCTGVSMATKATAVQQNYERLKAEIEQEGENANAEEHQRRLWHMTEAAMLLAFYADAIECLEELRRLEPANGNVHYLLACAYWENGQLSEGEEEFRKASRLVDNPLMPLGELHRRLYANGNLIKARILQEEMRRVKQGMDEKKAAADKTAANDKTPE
;
A
#
# COMPACT_ATOMS: atom_id res chain seq x y z
N MET A 1 10.95 -3.48 6.83
CA MET A 1 9.55 -3.56 7.33
C MET A 1 9.29 -2.44 8.33
N GLU A 2 8.07 -1.90 8.38
CA GLU A 2 7.68 -0.87 9.36
C GLU A 2 6.78 -1.47 10.43
N LEU A 3 7.07 -1.23 11.71
CA LEU A 3 6.24 -1.67 12.83
C LEU A 3 5.65 -0.44 13.52
N TYR A 4 4.32 -0.35 13.54
CA TYR A 4 3.60 0.73 14.21
C TYR A 4 3.38 0.34 15.68
N LEU A 5 4.36 0.66 16.54
CA LEU A 5 4.47 0.13 17.89
C LEU A 5 3.46 0.70 18.88
N THR A 6 3.16 1.99 18.79
CA THR A 6 2.32 2.67 19.79
C THR A 6 1.60 3.86 19.19
N ASN A 7 0.37 4.05 19.65
CA ASN A 7 -0.45 5.23 19.40
C ASN A 7 -0.35 6.26 20.53
N ARG A 8 0.46 6.01 21.57
CA ARG A 8 0.71 6.97 22.64
C ARG A 8 1.32 8.26 22.08
N GLN A 9 0.83 9.39 22.55
CA GLN A 9 1.23 10.72 22.09
C GLN A 9 1.94 11.48 23.21
N ARG A 10 2.95 12.28 22.83
CA ARG A 10 3.57 13.28 23.71
C ARG A 10 3.04 14.68 23.44
N ALA A 11 2.70 14.95 22.19
CA ALA A 11 2.08 16.19 21.73
C ALA A 11 1.08 15.89 20.60
N ALA A 12 0.19 16.85 20.33
CA ALA A 12 -0.83 16.76 19.29
C ALA A 12 -0.23 17.05 17.91
N PHE A 13 0.55 16.11 17.37
CA PHE A 13 1.15 16.25 16.05
C PHE A 13 0.15 15.91 14.92
N PRO A 14 0.24 16.59 13.77
CA PRO A 14 -0.76 16.52 12.69
C PRO A 14 -0.85 15.15 12.01
N ASP A 15 0.14 14.27 12.20
CA ASP A 15 0.20 12.95 11.58
C ASP A 15 0.02 11.78 12.55
N SER A 16 -0.54 12.08 13.73
CA SER A 16 -0.88 11.08 14.74
C SER A 16 -1.95 10.10 14.25
N MET A 17 -1.81 8.83 14.63
CA MET A 17 -2.75 7.75 14.34
C MET A 17 -3.53 7.34 15.60
N ALA A 18 -4.70 6.75 15.38
CA ALA A 18 -5.53 6.17 16.42
C ALA A 18 -5.92 4.74 16.01
N LEU A 19 -5.05 3.78 16.31
CA LEU A 19 -5.26 2.36 16.04
C LEU A 19 -5.54 1.60 17.34
N SER A 20 -6.17 0.44 17.23
CA SER A 20 -6.40 -0.49 18.33
C SER A 20 -5.64 -1.79 18.07
N PRO A 21 -4.98 -2.40 19.09
CA PRO A 21 -4.73 -1.86 20.43
C PRO A 21 -3.83 -0.61 20.43
N GLU A 22 -3.81 0.14 21.54
CA GLU A 22 -2.97 1.35 21.68
C GLU A 22 -1.48 1.03 21.49
N ASP A 23 -1.00 -0.04 22.13
CA ASP A 23 0.36 -0.55 22.01
C ASP A 23 0.35 -1.91 21.30
N MET A 24 1.29 -2.11 20.39
CA MET A 24 1.54 -3.40 19.75
C MET A 24 1.97 -4.41 20.81
N PRO A 25 1.27 -5.55 20.98
CA PRO A 25 1.71 -6.59 21.89
C PRO A 25 3.09 -7.14 21.48
N VAL A 26 3.97 -7.41 22.44
CA VAL A 26 5.35 -7.87 22.17
C VAL A 26 5.38 -9.12 21.29
N ASN A 27 4.47 -10.08 21.49
CA ASN A 27 4.39 -11.28 20.66
C ASN A 27 4.05 -10.98 19.19
N VAL A 28 3.26 -9.94 18.91
CA VAL A 28 2.99 -9.46 17.55
C VAL A 28 4.25 -8.83 16.96
N ALA A 29 4.93 -7.98 17.74
CA ALA A 29 6.18 -7.36 17.32
C ALA A 29 7.25 -8.42 16.99
N ILE A 30 7.41 -9.45 17.83
CA ILE A 30 8.33 -10.56 17.59
C ILE A 30 8.03 -11.30 16.28
N LYS A 31 6.75 -11.60 15.99
CA LYS A 31 6.36 -12.22 14.71
C LYS A 31 6.72 -11.34 13.51
N ALA A 32 6.50 -10.03 13.63
CA ALA A 32 6.90 -9.08 12.60
C ALA A 32 8.42 -9.02 12.42
N LEU A 33 9.20 -9.08 13.50
CA LEU A 33 10.66 -9.15 13.43
C LEU A 33 11.14 -10.45 12.79
N ASP A 34 10.51 -11.60 13.08
CA ASP A 34 10.84 -12.87 12.44
C ASP A 34 10.59 -12.81 10.93
N LEU A 35 9.46 -12.22 10.51
CA LEU A 35 9.16 -12.01 9.11
C LEU A 35 10.17 -11.05 8.46
N ALA A 36 10.49 -9.94 9.11
CA ALA A 36 11.48 -8.98 8.60
C ALA A 36 12.92 -9.54 8.56
N ALA A 37 13.27 -10.47 9.46
CA ALA A 37 14.56 -11.14 9.45
C ALA A 37 14.72 -12.13 8.28
N SER A 38 13.61 -12.60 7.68
CA SER A 38 13.66 -13.37 6.43
C SER A 38 14.05 -12.53 5.20
N SER A 39 14.07 -11.20 5.34
CA SER A 39 14.43 -10.28 4.26
C SER A 39 15.93 -10.21 4.04
N LYS A 40 16.34 -9.84 2.81
CA LYS A 40 17.75 -9.62 2.50
C LYS A 40 18.34 -8.37 3.16
N SER A 41 17.52 -7.39 3.55
CA SER A 41 18.01 -6.12 4.10
C SER A 41 18.17 -6.16 5.62
N GLY A 42 17.44 -7.03 6.33
CA GLY A 42 17.41 -7.08 7.79
C GLY A 42 16.97 -5.76 8.43
N MET A 43 16.31 -4.88 7.66
CA MET A 43 15.98 -3.52 8.08
C MET A 43 14.59 -3.45 8.70
N VAL A 44 14.52 -2.88 9.89
CA VAL A 44 13.25 -2.59 10.59
C VAL A 44 13.17 -1.11 10.93
N VAL A 45 11.98 -0.54 10.69
CA VAL A 45 11.67 0.84 11.09
C VAL A 45 10.60 0.80 12.17
N LEU A 46 10.96 1.22 13.37
CA LEU A 46 10.07 1.35 14.51
C LEU A 46 9.35 2.69 14.40
N LYS A 47 8.04 2.63 14.18
CA LYS A 47 7.13 3.75 13.92
C LYS A 47 5.96 3.74 14.91
N GLY A 48 5.12 4.76 14.79
CA GLY A 48 4.02 5.05 15.71
C GLY A 48 3.96 6.54 15.98
N ASN A 49 3.09 6.93 16.91
CA ASN A 49 2.97 8.32 17.34
C ASN A 49 4.21 8.76 18.12
N GLU A 50 4.65 8.00 19.11
CA GLU A 50 5.98 8.16 19.73
C GLU A 50 6.57 6.81 20.16
N PRO A 51 7.32 6.13 19.28
CA PRO A 51 7.93 4.83 19.55
C PRO A 51 8.87 4.82 20.76
N ALA A 52 9.48 5.95 21.10
CA ALA A 52 10.40 6.06 22.23
C ALA A 52 9.70 5.88 23.59
N ILE A 53 8.37 5.94 23.66
CA ILE A 53 7.58 5.68 24.88
C ILE A 53 6.81 4.35 24.82
N TYR A 54 7.15 3.48 23.86
CA TYR A 54 6.62 2.12 23.82
C TYR A 54 7.04 1.35 25.08
N PRO A 55 6.11 0.74 25.85
CA PRO A 55 6.41 0.14 27.15
C PRO A 55 7.51 -0.93 27.12
N ASP A 56 7.55 -1.74 26.07
CA ASP A 56 8.45 -2.87 25.93
C ASP A 56 9.63 -2.59 24.96
N LEU A 57 10.05 -1.32 24.86
CA LEU A 57 11.11 -0.91 23.94
C LEU A 57 12.44 -1.65 24.17
N ASP A 58 12.84 -1.88 25.42
CA ASP A 58 14.07 -2.64 25.74
C ASP A 58 14.01 -4.07 25.22
N ALA A 59 12.90 -4.78 25.51
CA ALA A 59 12.69 -6.15 25.05
C ALA A 59 12.67 -6.23 23.51
N LEU A 60 12.08 -5.24 22.85
CA LEU A 60 12.03 -5.16 21.40
C LEU A 60 13.40 -4.91 20.78
N LEU A 61 14.18 -3.96 21.31
CA LEU A 61 15.53 -3.67 20.83
C LEU A 61 16.47 -4.87 21.06
N ALA A 62 16.35 -5.56 22.19
CA ALA A 62 17.06 -6.82 22.44
C ALA A 62 16.69 -7.91 21.41
N ALA A 63 15.40 -7.99 21.03
CA ALA A 63 14.94 -8.92 20.01
C ALA A 63 15.46 -8.57 18.60
N CYS A 64 15.56 -7.29 18.25
CA CYS A 64 16.21 -6.82 17.02
C CYS A 64 17.70 -7.17 17.00
N ALA A 65 18.40 -6.93 18.12
CA ALA A 65 19.84 -7.23 18.25
C ALA A 65 20.13 -8.72 18.09
N LYS A 66 19.30 -9.59 18.69
CA LYS A 66 19.40 -11.06 18.52
C LYS A 66 19.27 -11.51 17.06
N ARG A 67 18.60 -10.71 16.22
CA ARG A 67 18.40 -10.97 14.79
C ARG A 67 19.38 -10.18 13.90
N SER A 68 20.36 -9.50 14.50
CA SER A 68 21.34 -8.65 13.79
C SER A 68 20.68 -7.64 12.84
N MET A 69 19.56 -7.07 13.26
CA MET A 69 18.78 -6.15 12.43
C MET A 69 19.41 -4.76 12.36
N ASN A 70 19.24 -4.10 11.22
CA ASN A 70 19.50 -2.68 11.10
C ASN A 70 18.27 -1.90 11.57
N ILE A 71 18.38 -1.26 12.74
CA ILE A 71 17.26 -0.63 13.44
C ILE A 71 17.19 0.84 13.08
N PHE A 72 16.02 1.26 12.61
CA PHE A 72 15.64 2.67 12.51
C PHE A 72 14.51 2.93 13.49
N LEU A 73 14.55 4.05 14.22
CA LEU A 73 13.44 4.48 15.06
C LEU A 73 13.03 5.90 14.68
N GLU A 74 11.75 6.06 14.36
CA GLU A 74 11.15 7.35 14.06
C GLU A 74 10.60 7.99 15.33
N THR A 75 10.98 9.23 15.63
CA THR A 75 10.64 9.90 16.90
C THR A 75 10.50 11.40 16.70
N SER A 76 9.66 12.05 17.50
CA SER A 76 9.59 13.52 17.59
C SER A 76 10.69 14.13 18.45
N GLY A 77 11.46 13.31 19.17
CA GLY A 77 12.46 13.75 20.14
C GLY A 77 11.94 13.94 21.55
N LEU A 78 10.62 13.90 21.76
CA LEU A 78 9.99 13.99 23.08
C LEU A 78 10.00 12.62 23.73
N MET A 79 10.97 12.35 24.59
CA MET A 79 11.20 11.02 25.16
C MET A 79 11.89 11.08 26.52
N PRO A 80 11.68 10.07 27.39
CA PRO A 80 12.36 9.98 28.67
C PRO A 80 13.83 9.56 28.53
N ASP A 81 14.64 9.83 29.55
CA ASP A 81 16.07 9.48 29.61
C ASP A 81 16.34 7.98 29.46
N GLY A 82 15.43 7.14 29.98
CA GLY A 82 15.49 5.69 29.81
C GLY A 82 15.48 5.28 28.33
N ALA A 83 14.63 5.92 27.52
CA ALA A 83 14.56 5.65 26.09
C ALA A 83 15.86 6.06 25.38
N LYS A 84 16.40 7.26 25.67
CA LYS A 84 17.69 7.71 25.11
C LYS A 84 18.81 6.70 25.38
N THR A 85 18.91 6.25 26.62
CA THR A 85 19.90 5.25 27.05
C THR A 85 19.78 3.96 26.23
N LEU A 86 18.56 3.49 25.98
CA LEU A 86 18.30 2.29 25.18
C LEU A 86 18.67 2.48 23.69
N LEU A 87 18.37 3.65 23.11
CA LEU A 87 18.73 3.96 21.71
C LEU A 87 20.24 3.97 21.51
N VAL A 88 20.99 4.58 22.44
CA VAL A 88 22.46 4.62 22.41
C VAL A 88 23.03 3.22 22.53
N LYS A 89 22.60 2.46 23.55
CA LYS A 89 23.06 1.09 23.81
C LYS A 89 22.81 0.15 22.61
N SER A 90 21.72 0.38 21.88
CA SER A 90 21.31 -0.46 20.75
C SER A 90 21.78 0.06 19.39
N SER A 91 22.55 1.17 19.37
CA SER A 91 23.08 1.79 18.15
C SER A 91 22.03 2.03 17.06
N VAL A 92 20.88 2.58 17.47
CA VAL A 92 19.74 2.82 16.56
C VAL A 92 20.03 3.98 15.60
N ASN A 93 19.59 3.86 14.35
CA ASN A 93 19.53 4.99 13.42
C ASN A 93 18.27 5.80 13.70
N VAL A 94 18.42 7.09 13.99
CA VAL A 94 17.30 7.94 14.41
C VAL A 94 16.72 8.70 13.21
N LEU A 95 15.43 8.52 12.99
CA LEU A 95 14.63 9.28 12.05
C LEU A 95 13.86 10.35 12.83
N TRP A 96 14.40 11.56 12.88
CA TRP A 96 13.90 12.64 13.71
C TRP A 96 12.82 13.43 12.99
N ARG A 97 11.56 13.29 13.42
CA ARG A 97 10.45 14.09 12.90
C ARG A 97 10.55 15.51 13.42
N VAL A 98 10.51 16.45 12.49
CA VAL A 98 10.48 17.88 12.77
C VAL A 98 9.20 18.45 12.21
N TYR A 99 8.42 19.08 13.08
CA TYR A 99 7.17 19.76 12.76
C TYR A 99 7.38 21.28 12.75
N ARG A 100 6.38 22.02 12.26
CA ARG A 100 6.39 23.49 12.38
C ARG A 100 6.41 23.90 13.86
N PRO A 101 7.11 24.99 14.24
CA PRO A 101 7.31 25.36 15.65
C PRO A 101 6.02 25.53 16.47
N GLU A 102 4.91 25.92 15.83
CA GLU A 102 3.60 26.08 16.47
C GLU A 102 2.99 24.79 17.05
N PHE A 103 3.47 23.61 16.64
CA PHE A 103 3.02 22.32 17.18
C PHE A 103 3.72 21.93 18.48
N TYR A 104 4.73 22.68 18.91
CA TYR A 104 5.47 22.40 20.13
C TYR A 104 5.16 23.45 21.19
N SER A 105 4.96 23.01 22.43
CA SER A 105 5.02 23.95 23.56
C SER A 105 6.46 24.44 23.76
N PRO A 106 6.69 25.56 24.46
CA PRO A 106 8.04 25.99 24.81
C PRO A 106 8.85 24.92 25.57
N ALA A 107 8.19 24.13 26.42
CA ALA A 107 8.82 23.03 27.14
C ALA A 107 9.21 21.88 26.20
N ASP A 108 8.34 21.52 25.26
CA ASP A 108 8.62 20.48 24.25
C ASP A 108 9.82 20.87 23.38
N MET A 109 9.92 22.14 22.98
CA MET A 109 11.06 22.62 22.19
C MET A 109 12.39 22.51 22.95
N VAL A 110 12.39 22.81 24.25
CA VAL A 110 13.58 22.67 25.10
C VAL A 110 13.96 21.20 25.26
N GLU A 111 12.99 20.33 25.58
CA GLU A 111 13.20 18.89 25.72
C GLU A 111 13.72 18.27 24.42
N MET A 112 13.05 18.53 23.30
CA MET A 112 13.42 18.03 21.96
C MET A 112 14.84 18.41 21.59
N ARG A 113 15.23 19.69 21.79
CA ARG A 113 16.60 20.15 21.50
C ARG A 113 17.64 19.51 22.40
N ALA A 114 17.37 19.43 23.71
CA ALA A 114 18.29 18.79 24.66
C ALA A 114 18.52 17.31 24.30
N ASN A 115 17.43 16.58 24.04
CA ASN A 115 17.49 15.18 23.66
C ASN A 115 18.24 14.96 22.34
N LEU A 116 18.05 15.84 21.35
CA LEU A 116 18.79 15.76 20.09
C LEU A 116 20.30 15.94 20.30
N GLN A 117 20.70 16.94 21.09
CA GLN A 117 22.11 17.21 21.36
C GLN A 117 22.79 16.06 22.10
N GLU A 118 22.11 15.43 23.07
CA GLU A 118 22.62 14.25 23.76
C GLU A 118 22.85 13.06 22.82
N LEU A 119 21.90 12.77 21.93
CA LEU A 119 22.03 11.66 20.97
C LEU A 119 23.11 11.93 19.92
N LEU A 120 23.29 13.19 19.51
CA LEU A 120 24.40 13.60 18.63
C LEU A 120 25.75 13.51 19.33
N ALA A 121 25.85 13.92 20.60
CA ALA A 121 27.05 13.77 21.41
C ALA A 121 27.42 12.30 21.62
N ALA A 122 26.42 11.41 21.71
CA ALA A 122 26.60 9.96 21.70
C ALA A 122 26.88 9.35 20.31
N GLN A 123 27.04 10.20 19.28
CA GLN A 123 27.40 9.82 17.90
C GLN A 123 26.38 8.92 17.18
N LEU A 124 25.10 9.00 17.53
CA LEU A 124 24.05 8.29 16.78
C LEU A 124 23.88 8.90 15.38
N SER A 125 23.53 8.05 14.41
CA SER A 125 23.15 8.55 13.09
C SER A 125 21.76 9.15 13.15
N VAL A 126 21.65 10.45 12.83
CA VAL A 126 20.37 11.17 12.81
C VAL A 126 20.06 11.67 11.40
N GLN A 127 18.83 11.45 10.95
CA GLN A 127 18.25 12.04 9.74
C GLN A 127 16.96 12.77 10.10
N PHE A 128 16.79 13.98 9.60
CA PHE A 128 15.54 14.71 9.77
C PHE A 128 14.47 14.23 8.80
N ILE A 129 13.24 14.17 9.29
CA ILE A 129 12.01 14.02 8.52
C ILE A 129 11.19 15.29 8.76
N GLY A 130 11.20 16.21 7.79
CA GLY A 130 10.31 17.36 7.81
C GLY A 130 8.89 16.90 7.47
N VAL A 131 7.98 16.97 8.45
CA VAL A 131 6.57 16.60 8.24
C VAL A 131 5.82 17.84 7.76
N ALA A 132 5.45 17.84 6.48
CA ALA A 132 4.72 18.92 5.86
C ALA A 132 3.21 18.72 6.05
N ASP A 133 2.67 19.41 7.05
CA ASP A 133 1.23 19.44 7.36
C ASP A 133 0.49 20.50 6.53
N ASP A 134 1.16 21.61 6.21
CA ASP A 134 0.69 22.64 5.28
C ASP A 134 1.67 22.80 4.12
N VAL A 135 1.24 22.41 2.92
CA VAL A 135 2.05 22.45 1.69
C VAL A 135 2.32 23.86 1.16
N ALA A 136 1.64 24.87 1.69
CA ALA A 136 1.88 26.28 1.37
C ALA A 136 2.79 26.99 2.38
N ALA A 137 3.10 26.36 3.52
CA ALA A 137 3.93 26.95 4.57
C ALA A 137 5.41 27.03 4.17
N ASN A 138 6.16 27.90 4.86
CA ASN A 138 7.61 28.01 4.71
C ASN A 138 8.33 27.02 5.65
N TYR A 139 9.17 26.16 5.07
CA TYR A 139 9.95 25.14 5.77
C TYR A 139 11.43 25.50 5.96
N ASP A 140 11.83 26.75 5.73
CA ASP A 140 13.23 27.19 5.91
C ASP A 140 13.75 27.03 7.35
N PHE A 141 12.86 26.95 8.34
CA PHE A 141 13.23 26.63 9.72
C PHE A 141 13.90 25.24 9.86
N LEU A 142 13.56 24.29 8.98
CA LEU A 142 14.24 22.98 8.94
C LEU A 142 15.72 23.14 8.59
N LEU A 143 16.03 24.03 7.65
CA LEU A 143 17.40 24.29 7.21
C LEU A 143 18.21 25.00 8.30
N ALA A 144 17.58 25.94 9.02
CA ALA A 144 18.17 26.60 10.18
C ALA A 144 18.50 25.58 11.28
N LEU A 145 17.56 24.69 11.61
CA LEU A 145 17.76 23.64 12.61
C LEU A 145 18.84 22.63 12.18
N MET A 146 18.87 22.25 10.89
CA MET A 146 19.93 21.40 10.36
C MET A 146 21.31 22.04 10.51
N ALA A 147 21.44 23.32 10.18
CA ALA A 147 22.70 24.04 10.33
C ALA A 147 23.12 24.15 11.79
N GLU A 148 22.18 24.47 12.69
CA GLU A 148 22.39 24.54 14.14
C GLU A 148 22.90 23.20 14.72
N CYS A 149 22.32 22.08 14.28
CA CYS A 149 22.62 20.75 14.82
C CYS A 149 23.66 19.97 14.01
N GLY A 150 24.19 20.53 12.92
CA GLY A 150 25.11 19.84 12.02
C GLY A 150 24.51 18.66 11.26
N ILE A 151 23.18 18.60 11.09
CA ILE A 151 22.50 17.51 10.39
C ILE A 151 22.60 17.71 8.88
N LYS A 152 22.94 16.63 8.16
CA LYS A 152 23.18 16.67 6.70
C LYS A 152 22.14 15.91 5.88
N LYS A 153 21.16 15.25 6.50
CA LYS A 153 20.14 14.47 5.81
C LYS A 153 18.75 14.96 6.19
N LEU A 154 17.98 15.38 5.19
CA LEU A 154 16.58 15.77 5.31
C LEU A 154 15.74 14.96 4.34
N VAL A 155 14.62 14.44 4.84
CA VAL A 155 13.57 13.86 4.04
C VAL A 155 12.31 14.68 4.25
N MET A 156 11.70 15.16 3.17
CA MET A 156 10.38 15.80 3.23
C MET A 156 9.29 14.74 3.07
N ARG A 157 8.37 14.72 4.03
CA ARG A 157 7.18 13.86 4.03
C ARG A 157 5.93 14.72 3.97
N VAL A 158 4.99 14.33 3.13
CA VAL A 158 3.67 14.97 3.00
C VAL A 158 2.59 13.91 3.04
N ASP A 159 1.35 14.28 3.37
CA ASP A 159 0.20 13.40 3.14
C ASP A 159 0.05 13.15 1.64
N CYS A 160 0.26 11.91 1.21
CA CYS A 160 0.22 11.51 -0.20
C CYS A 160 -1.19 11.56 -0.81
N ARG A 161 -2.22 11.83 -0.01
CA ARG A 161 -3.60 12.09 -0.44
C ARG A 161 -3.84 13.56 -0.79
N THR A 162 -2.89 14.46 -0.48
CA THR A 162 -2.99 15.87 -0.83
C THR A 162 -3.18 16.03 -2.34
N PRO A 163 -4.16 16.85 -2.79
CA PRO A 163 -4.36 17.10 -4.21
C PRO A 163 -3.09 17.60 -4.91
N LEU A 164 -2.83 17.09 -6.12
CA LEU A 164 -1.56 17.29 -6.82
C LEU A 164 -1.25 18.76 -7.11
N GLU A 165 -2.26 19.56 -7.42
CA GLU A 165 -2.14 21.00 -7.67
C GLU A 165 -1.66 21.76 -6.43
N ARG A 166 -2.06 21.31 -5.23
CA ARG A 166 -1.66 21.92 -3.96
C ARG A 166 -0.22 21.56 -3.57
N LEU A 167 0.35 20.48 -4.11
CA LEU A 167 1.71 20.05 -3.81
C LEU A 167 2.79 20.88 -4.51
N ARG A 168 2.45 21.60 -5.58
CA ARG A 168 3.42 22.32 -6.43
C ARG A 168 4.30 23.32 -5.66
N PRO A 169 3.78 24.14 -4.72
CA PRO A 169 4.63 25.06 -3.96
C PRO A 169 5.70 24.34 -3.14
N LEU A 170 5.31 23.29 -2.41
CA LEU A 170 6.24 22.47 -1.62
C LEU A 170 7.24 21.72 -2.52
N ALA A 171 6.80 21.21 -3.66
CA ALA A 171 7.66 20.56 -4.66
C ALA A 171 8.73 21.51 -5.20
N ALA A 172 8.34 22.74 -5.57
CA ALA A 172 9.26 23.78 -6.02
C ALA A 172 10.26 24.18 -4.92
N TRP A 173 9.79 24.30 -3.67
CA TRP A 173 10.68 24.54 -2.52
C TRP A 173 11.69 23.40 -2.36
N CYS A 174 11.24 22.14 -2.38
CA CYS A 174 12.12 20.97 -2.29
C CYS A 174 13.18 20.97 -3.41
N ALA A 175 12.78 21.26 -4.65
CA ALA A 175 13.67 21.31 -5.80
C ALA A 175 14.79 22.37 -5.65
N ALA A 176 14.38 23.58 -5.25
CA ALA A 176 15.30 24.69 -5.03
C ALA A 176 16.29 24.39 -3.90
N LYS A 177 15.79 23.89 -2.76
CA LYS A 177 16.64 23.64 -1.58
C LYS A 177 17.53 22.41 -1.73
N ALA A 178 17.06 21.33 -2.37
CA ALA A 178 17.88 20.14 -2.62
C ALA A 178 19.15 20.49 -3.41
N THR A 179 19.03 21.32 -4.45
CA THR A 179 20.18 21.76 -5.26
C THR A 179 21.15 22.62 -4.44
N ALA A 180 20.63 23.49 -3.56
CA ALA A 180 21.46 24.34 -2.71
C ALA A 180 22.22 23.53 -1.66
N LEU A 181 21.53 22.63 -0.94
CA LEU A 181 22.09 21.82 0.14
C LEU A 181 23.21 20.90 -0.31
N LEU A 182 23.14 20.39 -1.56
CA LEU A 182 24.18 19.52 -2.11
C LEU A 182 25.54 20.21 -2.21
N LYS A 183 25.59 21.55 -2.34
CA LYS A 183 26.84 22.31 -2.36
C LYS A 183 27.59 22.20 -1.02
N ASP A 184 26.86 22.00 0.07
CA ASP A 184 27.39 21.90 1.44
C ASP A 184 27.45 20.44 1.94
N GLY A 185 27.36 19.48 1.01
CA GLY A 185 27.36 18.04 1.29
C GLY A 185 26.10 17.53 2.00
N ALA A 186 25.04 18.34 2.07
CA ALA A 186 23.75 17.93 2.64
C ALA A 186 22.82 17.40 1.53
N VAL A 187 21.92 16.49 1.90
CA VAL A 187 20.98 15.87 0.97
C VAL A 187 19.55 16.11 1.46
N LEU A 188 18.70 16.59 0.55
CA LEU A 188 17.26 16.63 0.70
C LEU A 188 16.65 15.59 -0.24
N LYS A 189 15.82 14.70 0.31
CA LYS A 189 15.00 13.75 -0.46
C LYS A 189 13.52 13.94 -0.14
N ILE A 190 12.68 13.29 -0.93
CA ILE A 190 11.24 13.25 -0.74
C ILE A 190 10.86 11.80 -0.44
N ASP A 191 10.03 11.59 0.59
CA ASP A 191 9.65 10.25 1.07
C ASP A 191 8.60 9.61 0.15
N CYS A 192 7.44 10.27 0.05
CA CYS A 192 6.25 9.76 -0.63
C CYS A 192 5.34 10.93 -1.00
N GLY A 193 4.43 10.72 -1.97
CA GLY A 193 3.32 11.63 -2.23
C GLY A 193 3.56 12.76 -3.23
N MET A 194 4.76 12.88 -3.81
CA MET A 194 5.04 13.88 -4.86
C MET A 194 5.45 13.18 -6.17
N PRO A 195 4.47 12.87 -7.06
CA PRO A 195 4.78 12.28 -8.36
C PRO A 195 5.50 13.28 -9.29
N SER A 196 6.12 12.79 -10.36
CA SER A 196 6.88 13.60 -11.34
C SER A 196 6.16 14.88 -11.78
N CYS A 197 4.85 14.81 -12.01
CA CYS A 197 4.04 15.90 -12.55
C CYS A 197 3.79 17.08 -11.59
N VAL A 198 4.19 17.00 -10.31
CA VAL A 198 4.12 18.17 -9.41
C VAL A 198 5.34 19.08 -9.54
N PHE A 199 6.37 18.64 -10.26
CA PHE A 199 7.58 19.40 -10.56
C PHE A 199 7.51 19.98 -11.98
N SER A 200 8.20 21.09 -12.21
CA SER A 200 8.51 21.52 -13.58
C SER A 200 9.52 20.56 -14.22
N ASP A 201 9.59 20.52 -15.56
CA ASP A 201 10.59 19.69 -16.26
C ASP A 201 12.02 20.08 -15.88
N GLU A 202 12.28 21.36 -15.63
CA GLU A 202 13.59 21.85 -15.18
C GLU A 202 13.91 21.36 -13.77
N ASP A 203 12.98 21.49 -12.82
CA ASP A 203 13.15 20.94 -11.46
C ASP A 203 13.36 19.44 -11.49
N TYR A 204 12.52 18.74 -12.23
CA TYR A 204 12.56 17.29 -12.37
C TYR A 204 13.92 16.84 -12.92
N GLY A 205 14.39 17.47 -14.00
CA GLY A 205 15.69 17.17 -14.61
C GLY A 205 16.86 17.40 -13.65
N ARG A 206 16.84 18.51 -12.88
CA ARG A 206 17.86 18.80 -11.86
C ARG A 206 17.88 17.74 -10.75
N LEU A 207 16.70 17.34 -10.28
CA LEU A 207 16.55 16.36 -9.20
C LEU A 207 16.92 14.95 -9.66
N ALA A 208 16.56 14.57 -10.88
CA ALA A 208 16.95 13.31 -11.49
C ALA A 208 18.48 13.17 -11.61
N LYS A 209 19.19 14.26 -11.96
CA LYS A 209 20.66 14.28 -12.07
C LYS A 209 21.36 13.93 -10.75
N VAL A 210 20.74 14.24 -9.61
CA VAL A 210 21.30 13.98 -8.28
C VAL A 210 20.77 12.68 -7.67
N GLY A 211 20.20 11.80 -8.51
CA GLY A 211 19.72 10.48 -8.11
C GLY A 211 18.39 10.52 -7.35
N MET A 212 17.68 11.66 -7.35
CA MET A 212 16.33 11.70 -6.83
C MET A 212 15.39 11.11 -7.88
N THR A 213 15.07 9.84 -7.70
CA THR A 213 14.15 9.11 -8.57
C THR A 213 12.74 9.18 -8.00
N TYR A 214 11.77 9.31 -8.89
CA TYR A 214 10.36 9.35 -8.52
C TYR A 214 9.81 7.96 -8.65
N GLY A 215 9.54 7.35 -7.50
CA GLY A 215 9.11 5.97 -7.42
C GLY A 215 7.65 5.80 -7.81
N GLN A 216 7.35 4.64 -8.39
CA GLN A 216 6.01 4.08 -8.38
C GLN A 216 5.55 3.94 -6.91
N CYS A 217 4.24 4.08 -6.66
CA CYS A 217 3.72 3.84 -5.32
C CYS A 217 3.73 2.33 -5.06
N LEU A 218 4.81 1.86 -4.41
CA LEU A 218 5.05 0.46 -4.09
C LEU A 218 4.70 0.15 -2.63
N PRO A 219 4.46 -1.12 -2.27
CA PRO A 219 4.18 -1.51 -0.88
C PRO A 219 5.35 -1.24 0.06
N TYR A 220 5.12 -0.47 1.13
CA TYR A 220 6.11 -0.17 2.19
C TYR A 220 6.14 -1.23 3.31
N MET A 221 5.13 -2.12 3.35
CA MET A 221 5.01 -3.25 4.27
C MET A 221 4.98 -2.80 5.74
N GLY A 222 3.84 -2.26 6.16
CA GLY A 222 3.56 -1.89 7.55
C GLY A 222 2.93 -3.03 8.34
N VAL A 223 3.23 -3.13 9.63
CA VAL A 223 2.53 -4.00 10.60
C VAL A 223 1.89 -3.12 11.67
N LEU A 224 0.58 -3.24 11.81
CA LEU A 224 -0.24 -2.48 12.76
C LEU A 224 -0.22 -3.13 14.16
N PRO A 225 -0.62 -2.40 15.21
CA PRO A 225 -0.63 -2.94 16.57
C PRO A 225 -1.41 -4.25 16.75
N ASP A 226 -2.47 -4.46 15.95
CA ASP A 226 -3.31 -5.67 15.97
C ASP A 226 -2.71 -6.84 15.16
N GLY A 227 -1.50 -6.66 14.61
CA GLY A 227 -0.79 -7.64 13.81
C GLY A 227 -1.21 -7.71 12.35
N ARG A 228 -2.20 -6.92 11.91
CA ARG A 228 -2.52 -6.82 10.49
C ARG A 228 -1.38 -6.15 9.73
N VAL A 229 -1.09 -6.66 8.55
CA VAL A 229 -0.22 -5.98 7.60
C VAL A 229 -0.99 -4.90 6.84
N CYS A 230 -0.32 -3.84 6.41
CA CYS A 230 -0.87 -2.82 5.51
C CYS A 230 0.14 -2.43 4.40
N HIS A 231 -0.39 -1.90 3.29
CA HIS A 231 0.44 -1.41 2.18
C HIS A 231 1.27 -0.18 2.60
N CYS A 232 0.61 0.79 3.24
CA CYS A 232 1.22 1.97 3.84
C CYS A 232 0.29 2.55 4.92
N ARG A 233 0.77 3.54 5.70
CA ARG A 233 0.00 4.13 6.80
C ARG A 233 -1.34 4.76 6.39
N HIS A 234 -1.45 5.28 5.16
CA HIS A 234 -2.66 5.95 4.68
C HIS A 234 -3.69 4.97 4.10
N MET A 235 -3.43 3.66 4.21
CA MET A 235 -4.30 2.57 3.76
C MET A 235 -4.60 1.58 4.89
N THR A 236 -4.49 2.02 6.16
CA THR A 236 -4.71 1.18 7.35
C THR A 236 -6.17 0.80 7.58
N GLN A 237 -7.09 1.53 6.97
CA GLN A 237 -8.52 1.25 6.95
C GLN A 237 -8.89 0.06 6.06
N LEU A 238 -8.01 -0.32 5.13
CA LEU A 238 -8.24 -1.48 4.27
C LEU A 238 -7.96 -2.78 5.02
N PRO A 239 -8.60 -3.89 4.62
CA PRO A 239 -8.37 -5.18 5.24
C PRO A 239 -6.94 -5.64 4.92
N GLY A 240 -6.36 -6.37 5.88
CA GLY A 240 -4.99 -6.84 5.81
C GLY A 240 -4.87 -8.18 6.54
N PRO A 241 -4.17 -9.18 5.98
CA PRO A 241 -3.94 -10.44 6.67
C PRO A 241 -3.11 -10.23 7.93
N GLN A 242 -3.14 -11.21 8.82
CA GLN A 242 -2.26 -11.23 9.98
C GLN A 242 -0.82 -11.46 9.56
N VAL A 243 0.14 -10.79 10.19
CA VAL A 243 1.57 -10.90 9.86
C VAL A 243 2.08 -12.35 9.88
N GLY A 244 1.51 -13.20 10.76
CA GLY A 244 1.83 -14.62 10.85
C GLY A 244 1.33 -15.49 9.68
N THR A 245 0.58 -14.94 8.74
CA THR A 245 0.09 -15.66 7.54
C THR A 245 1.23 -15.93 6.55
N PHE A 246 2.29 -15.12 6.58
CA PHE A 246 3.35 -15.16 5.58
C PHE A 246 4.57 -15.91 6.08
N LYS A 247 5.13 -16.75 5.20
CA LYS A 247 6.36 -17.50 5.48
C LYS A 247 7.62 -16.62 5.49
N ASP A 248 7.64 -15.58 4.66
CA ASP A 248 8.78 -14.68 4.44
C ASP A 248 8.29 -13.32 3.90
N GLU A 249 9.14 -12.29 3.97
CA GLU A 249 8.81 -10.94 3.52
C GLU A 249 8.47 -10.90 2.02
N ASN A 250 9.08 -11.78 1.22
CA ASN A 250 8.81 -11.83 -0.21
C ASN A 250 7.38 -12.29 -0.50
N ALA A 251 6.88 -13.30 0.22
CA ALA A 251 5.49 -13.75 0.12
C ALA A 251 4.52 -12.61 0.50
N LEU A 252 4.82 -11.86 1.57
CA LEU A 252 4.07 -10.67 1.97
C LEU A 252 4.00 -9.64 0.84
N ARG A 253 5.16 -9.35 0.22
CA ARG A 253 5.27 -8.35 -0.85
C ARG A 253 4.51 -8.79 -2.11
N GLN A 254 4.62 -10.06 -2.49
CA GLN A 254 3.89 -10.63 -3.62
C GLN A 254 2.38 -10.60 -3.40
N TYR A 255 1.91 -10.82 -2.16
CA TYR A 255 0.50 -10.67 -1.81
C TYR A 255 0.01 -9.26 -2.14
N TYR A 256 0.70 -8.19 -1.70
CA TYR A 256 0.24 -6.84 -1.99
C TYR A 256 0.35 -6.43 -3.46
N PHE A 257 1.37 -6.93 -4.16
CA PHE A 257 1.44 -6.75 -5.62
C PHE A 257 0.31 -7.44 -6.37
N THR A 258 -0.26 -8.51 -5.80
CA THR A 258 -1.38 -9.23 -6.40
C THR A 258 -2.71 -8.58 -6.03
N VAL A 259 -2.96 -8.38 -4.73
CA VAL A 259 -4.23 -7.88 -4.20
C VAL A 259 -4.53 -6.46 -4.66
N PHE A 260 -3.54 -5.57 -4.63
CA PHE A 260 -3.76 -4.17 -5.01
C PHE A 260 -3.32 -3.85 -6.43
N ARG A 261 -3.10 -4.86 -7.29
CA ARG A 261 -2.75 -4.63 -8.70
C ARG A 261 -3.81 -3.82 -9.41
N GLU A 262 -5.08 -4.25 -9.31
CA GLU A 262 -6.19 -3.57 -9.99
C GLU A 262 -6.37 -2.16 -9.43
N LEU A 263 -6.29 -1.99 -8.11
CA LEU A 263 -6.29 -0.67 -7.47
C LEU A 263 -5.11 0.20 -7.93
N GLN A 264 -3.94 -0.38 -8.20
CA GLN A 264 -2.78 0.34 -8.71
C GLN A 264 -3.00 0.92 -10.10
N TRP A 265 -3.87 0.32 -10.91
CA TRP A 265 -4.22 0.82 -12.23
C TRP A 265 -5.58 1.50 -12.30
N TYR A 266 -6.28 1.62 -11.17
CA TYR A 266 -7.54 2.36 -11.07
C TYR A 266 -7.32 3.87 -11.26
N LEU A 267 -7.53 4.35 -12.48
CA LEU A 267 -7.31 5.73 -12.89
C LEU A 267 -8.58 6.42 -13.43
N GLN A 268 -9.74 5.76 -13.35
CA GLN A 268 -11.00 6.30 -13.87
C GLN A 268 -11.33 7.71 -13.37
N PRO A 269 -11.24 8.04 -12.06
CA PRO A 269 -11.53 9.40 -11.57
C PRO A 269 -10.37 10.38 -11.81
N PHE A 270 -9.23 9.93 -12.33
CA PHE A 270 -8.01 10.73 -12.49
C PHE A 270 -7.66 10.92 -13.97
N THR A 271 -8.54 11.60 -14.71
CA THR A 271 -8.42 11.80 -16.17
C THR A 271 -7.08 12.41 -16.60
N GLY A 272 -6.52 13.34 -15.80
CA GLY A 272 -5.21 13.92 -16.06
C GLY A 272 -4.06 12.90 -16.05
N CYS A 273 -4.19 11.79 -15.31
CA CYS A 273 -3.19 10.72 -15.32
C CYS A 273 -3.29 9.85 -16.58
N GLN A 274 -4.49 9.61 -17.11
CA GLN A 274 -4.73 8.67 -18.22
C GLN A 274 -4.00 9.05 -19.51
N GLN A 275 -3.71 10.34 -19.70
CA GLN A 275 -3.03 10.88 -20.88
C GLN A 275 -1.58 11.33 -20.57
N CYS A 276 -1.07 11.03 -19.36
CA CYS A 276 0.24 11.50 -18.91
C CYS A 276 1.40 10.70 -19.52
N LEU A 277 2.44 11.39 -19.99
CA LEU A 277 3.65 10.77 -20.53
C LEU A 277 4.38 9.88 -19.51
N SER A 278 4.41 10.25 -18.23
CA SER A 278 5.03 9.41 -17.19
C SER A 278 4.27 8.10 -16.99
N LEU A 279 2.95 8.09 -17.20
CA LEU A 279 2.17 6.85 -17.18
C LEU A 279 2.45 6.02 -18.45
N ALA A 280 2.41 6.66 -19.63
CA ALA A 280 2.65 6.00 -20.93
C ALA A 280 4.04 5.34 -21.03
N THR A 281 5.03 5.87 -20.30
CA THR A 281 6.40 5.34 -20.23
C THR A 281 6.66 4.45 -19.01
N SER A 282 5.63 4.10 -18.23
CA SER A 282 5.73 3.28 -17.00
C SER A 282 6.63 3.85 -15.90
N GLN A 283 6.97 5.15 -15.96
CA GLN A 283 7.73 5.85 -14.92
C GLN A 283 6.87 6.12 -13.67
N CYS A 284 5.56 6.20 -13.83
CA CYS A 284 4.60 6.48 -12.76
C CYS A 284 3.37 5.60 -12.91
N THR A 285 2.67 5.35 -11.80
CA THR A 285 1.38 4.64 -11.78
C THR A 285 0.20 5.61 -11.58
N GLY A 286 0.39 6.91 -11.77
CA GLY A 286 -0.58 7.96 -11.45
C GLY A 286 -0.50 8.44 -9.99
N VAL A 287 -1.61 8.96 -9.45
CA VAL A 287 -1.71 9.38 -8.03
C VAL A 287 -1.38 8.25 -7.05
N SER A 288 -1.16 8.59 -5.78
CA SER A 288 -0.81 7.62 -4.75
C SER A 288 -1.89 6.53 -4.58
N MET A 289 -1.48 5.33 -4.15
CA MET A 289 -2.41 4.24 -3.85
C MET A 289 -3.44 4.63 -2.80
N ALA A 290 -3.07 5.44 -1.81
CA ALA A 290 -4.00 5.91 -0.79
C ALA A 290 -5.06 6.85 -1.36
N THR A 291 -4.70 7.72 -2.33
CA THR A 291 -5.66 8.58 -3.03
C THR A 291 -6.66 7.74 -3.82
N LYS A 292 -6.18 6.70 -4.53
CA LYS A 292 -7.05 5.78 -5.27
C LYS A 292 -7.99 5.01 -4.33
N ALA A 293 -7.43 4.43 -3.27
CA ALA A 293 -8.20 3.73 -2.25
C ALA A 293 -9.31 4.61 -1.66
N THR A 294 -8.99 5.87 -1.33
CA THR A 294 -9.96 6.83 -0.77
C THR A 294 -11.09 7.10 -1.77
N ALA A 295 -10.78 7.30 -3.05
CA ALA A 295 -11.80 7.53 -4.08
C ALA A 295 -12.72 6.31 -4.28
N VAL A 296 -12.14 5.11 -4.34
CA VAL A 296 -12.93 3.86 -4.44
C VAL A 296 -13.78 3.65 -3.20
N GLN A 297 -13.24 3.92 -2.00
CA GLN A 297 -13.95 3.79 -0.74
C GLN A 297 -15.15 4.74 -0.64
N GLN A 298 -14.99 6.01 -1.01
CA GLN A 298 -16.11 6.96 -1.06
C GLN A 298 -17.21 6.48 -2.01
N ASN A 299 -16.84 5.92 -3.17
CA ASN A 299 -17.79 5.36 -4.11
C ASN A 299 -18.50 4.12 -3.55
N TYR A 300 -17.75 3.22 -2.90
CA TYR A 300 -18.30 2.04 -2.23
C TYR A 300 -19.30 2.43 -1.13
N GLU A 301 -18.96 3.39 -0.25
CA GLU A 301 -19.84 3.85 0.83
C GLU A 301 -21.13 4.48 0.29
N ARG A 302 -21.03 5.28 -0.78
CA ARG A 302 -22.19 5.83 -1.49
C ARG A 302 -23.09 4.73 -2.06
N LEU A 303 -22.51 3.77 -2.79
CA LEU A 303 -23.26 2.67 -3.41
C LEU A 303 -23.96 1.79 -2.37
N LYS A 304 -23.26 1.50 -1.26
CA LYS A 304 -23.83 0.73 -0.14
C LYS A 304 -25.05 1.45 0.44
N ALA A 305 -24.93 2.75 0.72
CA ALA A 305 -26.04 3.54 1.25
C ALA A 305 -27.21 3.65 0.26
N GLU A 306 -26.94 3.74 -1.05
CA GLU A 306 -27.98 3.74 -2.09
C GLU A 306 -28.74 2.41 -2.12
N ILE A 307 -28.03 1.27 -2.12
CA ILE A 307 -28.64 -0.06 -2.12
C ILE A 307 -29.49 -0.30 -0.86
N GLU A 308 -29.01 0.12 0.31
CA GLU A 308 -29.76 0.01 1.58
C GLU A 308 -31.06 0.83 1.58
N GLN A 309 -31.15 1.90 0.78
CA GLN A 309 -32.30 2.82 0.72
C GLN A 309 -33.34 2.45 -0.35
N GLU A 310 -33.02 1.56 -1.27
CA GLU A 310 -33.86 1.26 -2.44
C GLU A 310 -35.23 0.66 -2.10
N GLY A 311 -35.33 -0.05 -0.96
CA GLY A 311 -36.57 -0.65 -0.49
C GLY A 311 -37.21 -1.62 -1.51
N GLU A 312 -38.48 -1.94 -1.32
CA GLU A 312 -39.19 -2.95 -2.14
C GLU A 312 -39.56 -2.47 -3.56
N ASN A 313 -39.48 -1.16 -3.84
CA ASN A 313 -39.87 -0.57 -5.13
C ASN A 313 -38.67 -0.18 -6.01
N ALA A 314 -37.49 -0.76 -5.74
CA ALA A 314 -36.28 -0.51 -6.50
C ALA A 314 -36.47 -0.80 -8.00
N ASN A 315 -35.96 0.07 -8.87
CA ASN A 315 -35.85 -0.25 -10.28
C ASN A 315 -34.84 -1.40 -10.42
N ALA A 316 -35.30 -2.56 -10.91
CA ALA A 316 -34.49 -3.78 -11.00
C ALA A 316 -33.22 -3.61 -11.84
N GLU A 317 -33.27 -2.87 -12.96
CA GLU A 317 -32.09 -2.63 -13.81
C GLU A 317 -31.07 -1.72 -13.12
N GLU A 318 -31.56 -0.69 -12.42
CA GLU A 318 -30.72 0.24 -11.66
C GLU A 318 -30.05 -0.46 -10.46
N HIS A 319 -30.83 -1.26 -9.73
CA HIS A 319 -30.35 -2.08 -8.61
C HIS A 319 -29.25 -3.03 -9.09
N GLN A 320 -29.51 -3.79 -10.17
CA GLN A 320 -28.53 -4.67 -10.78
C GLN A 320 -27.25 -3.93 -11.18
N ARG A 321 -27.37 -2.74 -11.79
CA ARG A 321 -26.21 -1.91 -12.13
C ARG A 321 -25.41 -1.47 -10.90
N ARG A 322 -26.08 -1.10 -9.80
CA ARG A 322 -25.41 -0.74 -8.55
C ARG A 322 -24.70 -1.93 -7.91
N LEU A 323 -25.31 -3.12 -7.93
CA LEU A 323 -24.65 -4.34 -7.46
C LEU A 323 -23.33 -4.61 -8.22
N TRP A 324 -23.31 -4.43 -9.54
CA TRP A 324 -22.08 -4.54 -10.34
C TRP A 324 -21.02 -3.51 -9.93
N HIS A 325 -21.40 -2.24 -9.79
CA HIS A 325 -20.46 -1.19 -9.38
C HIS A 325 -19.96 -1.37 -7.94
N MET A 326 -20.82 -1.81 -7.03
CA MET A 326 -20.43 -2.09 -5.64
C MET A 326 -19.51 -3.30 -5.59
N THR A 327 -19.77 -4.34 -6.39
CA THR A 327 -18.87 -5.49 -6.54
C THR A 327 -17.48 -5.05 -7.00
N GLU A 328 -17.40 -4.22 -8.04
CA GLU A 328 -16.12 -3.72 -8.55
C GLU A 328 -15.35 -2.95 -7.46
N ALA A 329 -16.02 -2.03 -6.77
CA ALA A 329 -15.41 -1.24 -5.70
C ALA A 329 -14.97 -2.12 -4.51
N ALA A 330 -15.81 -3.07 -4.10
CA ALA A 330 -15.51 -4.01 -3.03
C ALA A 330 -14.31 -4.91 -3.38
N MET A 331 -14.23 -5.41 -4.62
CA MET A 331 -13.09 -6.21 -5.09
C MET A 331 -11.79 -5.40 -5.12
N LEU A 332 -11.82 -4.14 -5.56
CA LEU A 332 -10.66 -3.23 -5.55
C LEU A 332 -10.14 -2.92 -4.13
N LEU A 333 -11.04 -2.88 -3.14
CA LEU A 333 -10.71 -2.62 -1.73
C LEU A 333 -10.44 -3.90 -0.93
N ALA A 334 -10.54 -5.07 -1.55
CA ALA A 334 -10.46 -6.37 -0.89
C ALA A 334 -11.56 -6.62 0.18
N PHE A 335 -12.72 -5.97 0.04
CA PHE A 335 -13.94 -6.25 0.82
C PHE A 335 -14.67 -7.46 0.23
N TYR A 336 -14.03 -8.64 0.27
CA TYR A 336 -14.51 -9.82 -0.43
C TYR A 336 -15.85 -10.36 0.08
N ALA A 337 -16.14 -10.22 1.39
CA ALA A 337 -17.43 -10.62 1.95
C ALA A 337 -18.60 -9.85 1.30
N ASP A 338 -18.48 -8.52 1.24
CA ASP A 338 -19.50 -7.68 0.61
C ASP A 338 -19.59 -7.92 -0.91
N ALA A 339 -18.44 -8.15 -1.56
CA ALA A 339 -18.44 -8.53 -2.97
C ALA A 339 -19.20 -9.85 -3.21
N ILE A 340 -19.02 -10.85 -2.34
CA ILE A 340 -19.76 -12.11 -2.39
C ILE A 340 -21.26 -11.86 -2.22
N GLU A 341 -21.68 -11.04 -1.28
CA GLU A 341 -23.10 -10.70 -1.08
C GLU A 341 -23.72 -10.10 -2.34
N CYS A 342 -23.08 -9.09 -2.95
CA CYS A 342 -23.55 -8.50 -4.20
C CYS A 342 -23.57 -9.53 -5.36
N LEU A 343 -22.52 -10.34 -5.49
CA LEU A 343 -22.39 -11.33 -6.56
C LEU A 343 -23.38 -12.49 -6.42
N GLU A 344 -23.73 -12.87 -5.20
CA GLU A 344 -24.77 -13.86 -4.92
C GLU A 344 -26.15 -13.39 -5.34
N GLU A 345 -26.45 -12.10 -5.17
CA GLU A 345 -27.67 -11.49 -5.69
C GLU A 345 -27.65 -11.37 -7.21
N LEU A 346 -26.55 -10.88 -7.80
CA LEU A 346 -26.35 -10.87 -9.25
C LEU A 346 -26.49 -12.27 -9.86
N ARG A 347 -26.04 -13.32 -9.17
CA ARG A 347 -26.18 -14.72 -9.62
C ARG A 347 -27.64 -15.15 -9.72
N ARG A 348 -28.53 -14.62 -8.88
CA ARG A 348 -29.98 -14.87 -8.96
C ARG A 348 -30.62 -14.10 -10.10
N LEU A 349 -30.18 -12.86 -10.34
CA LEU A 349 -30.67 -12.01 -11.42
C LEU A 349 -30.18 -12.46 -12.81
N GLU A 350 -28.94 -12.95 -12.88
CA GLU A 350 -28.24 -13.29 -14.11
C GLU A 350 -27.60 -14.69 -14.06
N PRO A 351 -28.37 -15.77 -13.91
CA PRO A 351 -27.83 -17.11 -13.65
C PRO A 351 -27.00 -17.71 -14.80
N ALA A 352 -27.09 -17.13 -16.00
CA ALA A 352 -26.32 -17.54 -17.18
C ALA A 352 -25.11 -16.62 -17.46
N ASN A 353 -24.88 -15.58 -16.65
CA ASN A 353 -23.75 -14.67 -16.85
C ASN A 353 -22.46 -15.27 -16.28
N GLY A 354 -21.58 -15.73 -17.16
CA GLY A 354 -20.30 -16.31 -16.79
C GLY A 354 -19.37 -15.36 -16.01
N ASN A 355 -19.51 -14.04 -16.16
CA ASN A 355 -18.70 -13.07 -15.41
C ASN A 355 -19.07 -13.02 -13.94
N VAL A 356 -20.36 -13.18 -13.60
CA VAL A 356 -20.81 -13.27 -12.19
C VAL A 356 -20.15 -14.46 -11.52
N HIS A 357 -20.21 -15.63 -12.17
CA HIS A 357 -19.57 -16.85 -11.67
C HIS A 357 -18.05 -16.71 -11.56
N TYR A 358 -17.39 -16.06 -12.52
CA TYR A 358 -15.95 -15.82 -12.47
C TYR A 358 -15.54 -14.90 -11.31
N LEU A 359 -16.25 -13.79 -11.12
CA LEU A 359 -15.96 -12.86 -10.02
C LEU A 359 -16.30 -13.46 -8.66
N LEU A 360 -17.40 -14.21 -8.57
CA LEU A 360 -17.79 -14.92 -7.35
C LEU A 360 -16.75 -15.97 -6.99
N ALA A 361 -16.21 -16.68 -7.99
CA ALA A 361 -15.09 -17.59 -7.79
C ALA A 361 -13.84 -16.90 -7.24
N CYS A 362 -13.50 -15.73 -7.78
CA CYS A 362 -12.39 -14.93 -7.30
C CYS A 362 -12.64 -14.43 -5.86
N ALA A 363 -13.82 -13.88 -5.58
CA ALA A 363 -14.17 -13.36 -4.26
C ALA A 363 -14.16 -14.47 -3.20
N TYR A 364 -14.78 -15.62 -3.48
CA TYR A 364 -14.71 -16.80 -2.61
C TYR A 364 -13.27 -17.24 -2.34
N TRP A 365 -12.44 -17.31 -3.39
CA TRP A 365 -11.06 -17.71 -3.24
C TRP A 365 -10.26 -16.76 -2.34
N GLU A 366 -10.36 -15.45 -2.56
CA GLU A 366 -9.66 -14.46 -1.74
C GLU A 366 -10.23 -14.37 -0.30
N ASN A 367 -11.50 -14.72 -0.12
CA ASN A 367 -12.14 -14.86 1.20
C ASN A 367 -11.82 -16.20 1.90
N GLY A 368 -10.98 -17.05 1.31
CA GLY A 368 -10.58 -18.35 1.87
C GLY A 368 -11.55 -19.50 1.64
N GLN A 369 -12.66 -19.28 0.94
CA GLN A 369 -13.68 -20.27 0.56
C GLN A 369 -13.26 -20.99 -0.74
N LEU A 370 -12.16 -21.75 -0.65
CA LEU A 370 -11.47 -22.29 -1.83
C LEU A 370 -12.30 -23.30 -2.63
N SER A 371 -13.17 -24.07 -1.96
CA SER A 371 -13.98 -25.11 -2.61
C SER A 371 -15.10 -24.50 -3.44
N GLU A 372 -15.80 -23.53 -2.86
CA GLU A 372 -16.82 -22.71 -3.50
C GLU A 372 -16.22 -21.93 -4.68
N GLY A 373 -15.02 -21.36 -4.48
CA GLY A 373 -14.26 -20.72 -5.55
C GLY A 373 -13.96 -21.67 -6.72
N GLU A 374 -13.50 -22.89 -6.45
CA GLU A 374 -13.23 -23.90 -7.50
C GLU A 374 -14.51 -24.26 -8.27
N GLU A 375 -15.63 -24.46 -7.58
CA GLU A 375 -16.91 -24.78 -8.21
C GLU A 375 -17.38 -23.65 -9.15
N GLU A 376 -17.29 -22.41 -8.68
CA GLU A 376 -17.73 -21.25 -9.45
C GLU A 376 -16.83 -20.98 -10.67
N PHE A 377 -15.52 -21.22 -10.60
CA PHE A 377 -14.64 -21.17 -11.78
C PHE A 377 -15.06 -22.19 -12.84
N ARG A 378 -15.41 -23.41 -12.42
CA ARG A 378 -15.90 -24.46 -13.33
C ARG A 378 -17.29 -24.14 -13.88
N LYS A 379 -18.11 -23.41 -13.14
CA LYS A 379 -19.40 -22.92 -13.65
C LYS A 379 -19.21 -21.81 -14.67
N ALA A 380 -18.33 -20.85 -14.39
CA ALA A 380 -17.96 -19.79 -15.32
C ALA A 380 -17.43 -20.38 -16.65
N SER A 381 -16.59 -21.42 -16.61
CA SER A 381 -16.06 -22.05 -17.84
C SER A 381 -17.13 -22.66 -18.75
N ARG A 382 -18.28 -23.06 -18.20
CA ARG A 382 -19.41 -23.58 -18.99
C ARG A 382 -20.28 -22.49 -19.61
N LEU A 383 -20.15 -21.24 -19.15
CA LEU A 383 -21.02 -20.12 -19.49
C LEU A 383 -20.34 -19.04 -20.35
N VAL A 384 -19.06 -19.19 -20.67
CA VAL A 384 -18.28 -18.24 -21.48
C VAL A 384 -17.78 -18.89 -22.77
N ASP A 385 -17.57 -18.08 -23.82
CA ASP A 385 -17.12 -18.55 -25.13
C ASP A 385 -15.73 -19.19 -25.09
N ASN A 386 -14.85 -18.67 -24.22
CA ASN A 386 -13.50 -19.19 -24.03
C ASN A 386 -13.38 -19.88 -22.66
N PRO A 387 -13.71 -21.18 -22.54
CA PRO A 387 -13.65 -21.92 -21.28
C PRO A 387 -12.24 -21.98 -20.69
N LEU A 388 -11.19 -21.80 -21.49
CA LEU A 388 -9.80 -21.84 -21.03
C LEU A 388 -9.43 -20.65 -20.15
N MET A 389 -10.14 -19.52 -20.24
CA MET A 389 -9.88 -18.33 -19.43
C MET A 389 -10.13 -18.61 -17.92
N PRO A 390 -11.35 -18.97 -17.48
CA PRO A 390 -11.60 -19.27 -16.07
C PRO A 390 -10.87 -20.52 -15.58
N LEU A 391 -10.70 -21.56 -16.41
CA LEU A 391 -9.93 -22.75 -16.03
C LEU A 391 -8.44 -22.44 -15.86
N GLY A 392 -7.88 -21.56 -16.69
CA GLY A 392 -6.49 -21.11 -16.57
C GLY A 392 -6.24 -20.31 -15.30
N GLU A 393 -7.19 -19.46 -14.90
CA GLU A 393 -7.11 -18.72 -13.64
C GLU A 393 -7.21 -19.66 -12.42
N LEU A 394 -8.15 -20.61 -12.43
CA LEU A 394 -8.22 -21.66 -11.41
C LEU A 394 -6.91 -22.47 -11.32
N HIS A 395 -6.36 -22.87 -12.46
CA HIS A 395 -5.08 -23.58 -12.51
C HIS A 395 -3.95 -22.75 -11.87
N ARG A 396 -3.83 -21.46 -12.23
CA ARG A 396 -2.84 -20.55 -11.67
C ARG A 396 -2.96 -20.46 -10.15
N ARG A 397 -4.19 -20.36 -9.64
CA ARG A 397 -4.49 -20.27 -8.20
C ARG A 397 -4.18 -21.57 -7.46
N LEU A 398 -4.56 -22.73 -8.01
CA LEU A 398 -4.21 -24.06 -7.47
C LEU A 398 -2.69 -24.31 -7.47
N TYR A 399 -1.98 -23.81 -8.47
CA TYR A 399 -0.53 -23.90 -8.49
C TYR A 399 0.09 -23.01 -7.40
N ALA A 400 -0.37 -21.76 -7.30
CA ALA A 400 0.13 -20.78 -6.34
C ALA A 400 -0.11 -21.17 -4.88
N ASN A 401 -1.23 -21.82 -4.56
CA ASN A 401 -1.52 -22.31 -3.22
C ASN A 401 -0.92 -23.70 -2.90
N GLY A 402 -0.12 -24.26 -3.82
CA GLY A 402 0.57 -25.53 -3.61
C GLY A 402 -0.26 -26.78 -3.86
N ASN A 403 -1.51 -26.67 -4.35
CA ASN A 403 -2.35 -27.81 -4.71
C ASN A 403 -1.97 -28.40 -6.08
N LEU A 404 -0.73 -28.88 -6.18
CA LEU A 404 -0.08 -29.29 -7.42
C LEU A 404 -0.78 -30.48 -8.11
N ILE A 405 -1.42 -31.36 -7.34
CA ILE A 405 -2.15 -32.51 -7.87
C ILE A 405 -3.38 -32.02 -8.64
N LYS A 406 -4.23 -31.19 -8.02
CA LYS A 406 -5.39 -30.61 -8.68
C LYS A 406 -4.98 -29.74 -9.88
N ALA A 407 -3.92 -28.95 -9.74
CA ALA A 407 -3.40 -28.15 -10.85
C ALA A 407 -3.00 -29.04 -12.04
N ARG A 408 -2.28 -30.14 -11.82
CA ARG A 408 -1.90 -31.07 -12.89
C ARG A 408 -3.11 -31.73 -13.56
N ILE A 409 -4.09 -32.16 -12.78
CA ILE A 409 -5.34 -32.74 -13.32
C ILE A 409 -6.05 -31.71 -14.22
N LEU A 410 -6.18 -30.48 -13.73
CA LEU A 410 -6.80 -29.40 -14.46
C LEU A 410 -6.01 -29.02 -15.73
N GLN A 411 -4.69 -29.13 -15.71
CA GLN A 411 -3.86 -28.91 -16.90
C GLN A 411 -4.20 -29.90 -18.02
N GLU A 412 -4.43 -31.18 -17.70
CA GLU A 412 -4.85 -32.18 -18.69
C GLU A 412 -6.29 -31.92 -19.18
N GLU A 413 -7.19 -31.50 -18.28
CA GLU A 413 -8.55 -31.08 -18.64
C GLU A 413 -8.52 -29.92 -19.64
N MET A 414 -7.74 -28.88 -19.36
CA MET A 414 -7.58 -27.72 -20.26
C MET A 414 -7.01 -28.13 -21.63
N ARG A 415 -6.08 -29.09 -21.70
CA ARG A 415 -5.57 -29.60 -22.99
C ARG A 415 -6.68 -30.26 -23.81
N ARG A 416 -7.53 -31.07 -23.19
CA ARG A 416 -8.68 -31.72 -23.85
C ARG A 416 -9.69 -30.68 -24.34
N VAL A 417 -9.99 -29.68 -23.51
CA VAL A 417 -10.87 -28.56 -23.89
C VAL A 417 -10.31 -27.82 -25.10
N LYS A 418 -9.01 -27.52 -25.10
CA LYS A 418 -8.34 -26.85 -26.24
C LYS A 418 -8.43 -27.67 -27.53
N GLN A 419 -8.14 -28.97 -27.46
CA GLN A 419 -8.26 -29.86 -28.62
C GLN A 419 -9.69 -29.84 -29.19
N GLY A 420 -10.71 -29.96 -28.32
CA GLY A 420 -12.11 -29.89 -28.76
C GLY A 420 -12.50 -28.53 -29.37
N MET A 421 -11.93 -27.43 -28.90
CA MET A 421 -12.13 -26.10 -29.51
C MET A 421 -11.49 -26.00 -30.90
N ASP A 422 -10.25 -26.50 -31.04
CA ASP A 422 -9.51 -26.50 -32.30
C ASP A 422 -10.22 -27.38 -33.36
N GLU A 423 -10.75 -28.54 -32.95
CA GLU A 423 -11.55 -29.42 -33.81
C GLU A 423 -12.86 -28.77 -34.27
N LYS A 424 -13.60 -28.13 -33.36
CA LYS A 424 -14.82 -27.39 -33.71
C LYS A 424 -14.54 -26.25 -34.68
N LYS A 425 -13.44 -25.52 -34.48
CA LYS A 425 -13.01 -24.45 -35.37
C LYS A 425 -12.65 -24.98 -36.76
N ALA A 426 -11.87 -26.06 -36.83
CA ALA A 426 -11.52 -26.71 -38.10
C ALA A 426 -12.75 -27.25 -38.85
N ALA A 427 -13.76 -27.74 -38.13
CA ALA A 427 -15.03 -28.18 -38.73
C ALA A 427 -15.85 -26.99 -39.27
N ALA A 428 -15.92 -25.87 -38.52
CA ALA A 428 -16.60 -24.65 -38.97
C ALA A 428 -15.92 -24.04 -40.21
N ASP A 429 -14.58 -23.99 -40.24
CA ASP A 429 -13.82 -23.47 -41.37
C ASP A 429 -14.00 -24.32 -42.64
N LYS A 430 -14.08 -25.66 -42.51
CA LYS A 430 -14.40 -26.56 -43.63
C LYS A 430 -15.82 -26.36 -44.17
N THR A 431 -16.79 -26.11 -43.29
CA THR A 431 -18.19 -25.88 -43.69
C THR A 431 -18.33 -24.55 -44.42
N ALA A 432 -17.67 -23.49 -43.93
CA ALA A 432 -17.65 -22.18 -44.57
C ALA A 432 -16.87 -22.14 -45.90
N ALA A 433 -15.92 -23.05 -46.11
CA ALA A 433 -15.21 -23.20 -47.38
C ALA A 433 -16.07 -23.86 -48.47
N ASN A 434 -16.94 -24.81 -48.09
CA ASN A 434 -17.86 -25.47 -49.03
C ASN A 434 -19.00 -24.54 -49.50
N ASP A 435 -19.48 -23.64 -48.64
CA ASP A 435 -20.53 -22.65 -48.97
C ASP A 435 -20.04 -21.48 -49.85
N LYS A 436 -18.73 -21.32 -50.06
CA LYS A 436 -18.14 -20.25 -50.88
C LYS A 436 -17.70 -20.71 -52.27
N THR A 437 -18.13 -21.88 -52.71
CA THR A 437 -17.95 -22.37 -54.09
C THR A 437 -19.25 -22.13 -54.87
N PRO A 438 -19.37 -21.08 -55.70
CA PRO A 438 -20.47 -21.00 -56.66
C PRO A 438 -20.19 -21.99 -57.80
N GLU A 439 -21.22 -22.73 -58.21
CA GLU A 439 -21.25 -23.50 -59.46
C GLU A 439 -20.95 -22.65 -60.70
#